data_AF-A0A2Z6NFU4-F1
#
_entry.id   AF-A0A2Z6NFU4-F1
#
_cell.length_a   1.000
_cell.length_b   1.000
_cell.length_c   1.000
_cell.angle_alpha   90.00
_cell.angle_beta   90.00
_cell.angle_gamma   90.00
#
_symmetry.space_group_name_H-M   'P 1'
#
loop_
_entity.id
_entity.type
_entity.pdbx_description
1 polymer ?
#
loop_
_entity_poly.entity_id
_entity_poly.type
_entity_poly.pdbx_seq_one_letter_code
_entity_poly.pdbx_strand_id
1 'polypeptide(L)' 'MVYLWPASTATGMKAGRIVQTILHLAGFKNVKSKVVGSRNPHNTDKAVFKALNAIETPRDVQEKLGATVVETYLL' A
#
# COMPACT_ATOMS: atom_id res chain seq x y z
N MET A 1 9.38 -1.13 -9.85
CA MET A 1 8.98 -1.47 -8.47
C MET A 1 8.16 -0.31 -7.90
N VAL A 2 7.18 -0.58 -7.03
CA VAL A 2 6.29 0.43 -6.44
C VAL A 2 6.40 0.35 -4.94
N TYR A 3 6.63 1.50 -4.31
CA TYR A 3 6.60 1.64 -2.85
C TYR A 3 5.32 2.35 -2.44
N LEU A 4 4.68 1.81 -1.41
CA LEU A 4 3.46 2.35 -0.81
C LEU A 4 3.74 2.61 0.67
N TRP A 5 3.43 3.82 1.13
CA TRP A 5 3.51 4.19 2.53
C TRP A 5 2.17 4.74 3.02
N PRO A 6 1.73 4.37 4.23
CA PRO A 6 0.58 5.00 4.84
C PRO A 6 0.86 6.49 5.03
N ALA A 7 -0.17 7.30 4.86
CA ALA A 7 -0.11 8.73 5.12
C ALA A 7 -1.13 9.11 6.19
N SER A 8 -0.81 10.14 6.98
CA SER A 8 -1.76 10.72 7.93
C SER A 8 -3.02 11.19 7.21
N THR A 9 -4.15 11.19 7.92
CA THR A 9 -5.49 11.52 7.40
C THR A 9 -5.60 12.88 6.72
N ALA A 10 -4.74 13.84 7.09
CA ALA A 10 -4.70 15.18 6.48
C ALA A 10 -3.86 15.27 5.19
N THR A 11 -3.09 14.22 4.84
CA THR A 11 -2.14 14.29 3.71
C THR A 11 -2.82 14.16 2.35
N GLY A 12 -3.91 13.39 2.28
CA GLY A 12 -4.51 12.95 1.02
C GLY A 12 -3.63 11.93 0.29
N MET A 13 -3.98 11.69 -0.98
CA MET A 13 -3.29 10.73 -1.84
C MET A 13 -2.21 11.40 -2.69
N LYS A 14 -0.94 11.04 -2.46
CA LYS A 14 0.21 11.50 -3.23
C LYS A 14 0.80 10.33 -4.02
N ALA A 15 0.29 10.13 -5.23
CA ALA A 15 0.67 9.02 -6.10
C ALA A 15 0.72 9.44 -7.57
N GLY A 16 1.49 8.70 -8.38
CA GLY A 16 1.46 8.87 -9.84
C GLY A 16 0.11 8.42 -10.43
N ARG A 17 -0.31 9.00 -11.56
CA ARG A 17 -1.66 8.85 -12.13
C ARG A 17 -2.23 7.42 -12.11
N ILE A 18 -1.49 6.42 -12.61
CA ILE A 18 -1.95 5.02 -12.66
C ILE A 18 -2.14 4.45 -11.26
N VAL A 19 -1.13 4.61 -10.39
CA VAL A 19 -1.17 4.14 -9.00
C VAL A 19 -2.30 4.83 -8.24
N GLN A 20 -2.48 6.13 -8.46
CA GLN A 20 -3.51 6.94 -7.84
C GLN A 20 -4.91 6.43 -8.21
N THR A 21 -5.17 6.18 -9.49
CA THR A 21 -6.47 5.65 -9.95
C THR A 21 -6.77 4.30 -9.31
N ILE A 22 -5.81 3.38 -9.31
CA ILE A 22 -6.00 2.04 -8.72
C ILE A 22 -6.28 2.14 -7.22
N LEU A 23 -5.47 2.91 -6.47
CA LEU A 23 -5.63 3.06 -5.02
C LEU A 23 -6.94 3.76 -4.66
N HIS A 24 -7.38 4.75 -5.46
CA HIS A 24 -8.64 5.44 -5.23
C HIS A 24 -9.83 4.47 -5.43
N LEU A 25 -9.82 3.69 -6.51
CA LEU A 25 -10.86 2.69 -6.77
C LEU A 25 -10.87 1.57 -5.71
N ALA A 26 -9.71 1.22 -5.16
CA ALA A 26 -9.60 0.29 -4.05
C ALA A 26 -10.06 0.88 -2.69
N GLY A 27 -10.45 2.17 -2.64
CA GLY A 27 -10.99 2.82 -1.44
C GLY A 27 -9.95 3.49 -0.54
N PHE A 28 -8.68 3.51 -0.93
CA PHE A 28 -7.65 4.23 -0.17
C PHE A 28 -7.80 5.74 -0.33
N LYS A 29 -7.62 6.47 0.78
CA LYS A 29 -7.71 7.95 0.79
C LYS A 29 -6.37 8.63 1.04
N ASN A 30 -5.52 8.01 1.85
CA ASN A 30 -4.28 8.62 2.35
C ASN A 30 -3.10 7.67 2.15
N VAL A 31 -2.42 7.83 1.01
CA VAL A 31 -1.26 7.00 0.65
C VAL A 31 -0.22 7.86 -0.05
N LYS A 32 1.05 7.68 0.30
CA LYS A 32 2.19 8.18 -0.46
C LYS A 32 2.75 7.02 -1.28
N SER A 33 3.03 7.25 -2.56
CA SER A 33 3.68 6.23 -3.38
C SER A 33 4.85 6.76 -4.18
N LYS A 34 5.80 5.87 -4.48
CA LYS A 34 6.90 6.13 -5.41
C LYS A 34 7.10 4.93 -6.32
N VAL A 35 7.04 5.19 -7.63
CA VAL A 35 7.47 4.23 -8.65
C VAL A 35 8.97 4.43 -8.89
N VAL A 36 9.75 3.36 -8.74
CA VAL A 36 11.19 3.35 -8.99
C VAL A 36 11.49 2.36 -10.12
N GLY A 37 12.35 2.77 -11.06
CA GLY A 37 12.68 2.00 -12.26
C GLY A 37 11.75 2.31 -13.44
N SER A 38 11.37 1.26 -14.19
CA SER A 38 10.52 1.37 -15.39
C SER A 38 9.16 2.01 -15.06
N ARG A 39 8.73 2.95 -15.91
CA ARG A 39 7.46 3.68 -15.82
C ARG A 39 6.43 3.23 -16.87
N ASN A 40 6.65 2.06 -17.49
CA ASN A 40 5.68 1.48 -18.41
C ASN A 40 4.35 1.23 -17.65
N PRO A 41 3.20 1.72 -18.16
CA PRO A 41 1.88 1.48 -17.56
C PRO A 41 1.61 0.02 -17.20
N HIS A 42 1.91 -0.92 -18.10
CA HIS A 42 1.68 -2.37 -17.94
C HIS A 42 2.60 -3.10 -16.97
N ASN A 43 3.68 -2.44 -16.54
CA ASN A 43 4.51 -2.94 -15.46
C ASN A 43 4.11 -2.29 -14.14
N THR A 44 3.55 -1.07 -14.20
CA THR A 44 3.17 -0.30 -13.02
C THR A 44 1.90 -0.86 -12.41
N ASP A 45 0.88 -1.18 -13.20
CA ASP A 45 -0.34 -1.88 -12.76
C ASP A 45 -0.02 -3.22 -12.05
N LYS A 46 0.76 -4.10 -12.68
CA LYS A 46 1.18 -5.40 -12.12
C LYS A 46 1.96 -5.21 -10.83
N ALA A 47 2.85 -4.21 -10.79
CA ALA A 47 3.62 -3.92 -9.59
C ALA A 47 2.74 -3.38 -8.45
N VAL A 48 1.70 -2.59 -8.73
CA VAL A 48 0.74 -2.12 -7.72
C VAL A 48 -0.04 -3.30 -7.13
N PHE A 49 -0.61 -4.18 -7.97
CA PHE A 49 -1.34 -5.34 -7.48
C PHE A 49 -0.44 -6.29 -6.68
N LYS A 50 0.80 -6.50 -7.15
CA LYS A 50 1.79 -7.28 -6.39
C LYS A 50 2.10 -6.64 -5.04
N ALA A 51 2.23 -5.31 -4.97
CA ALA A 51 2.49 -4.61 -3.72
C ALA A 51 1.31 -4.70 -2.75
N LEU A 52 0.07 -4.54 -3.24
CA LEU A 52 -1.14 -4.64 -2.41
C LEU A 52 -1.33 -6.05 -1.84
N ASN A 53 -1.09 -7.09 -2.64
CA ASN A 53 -1.19 -8.48 -2.19
C ASN A 53 -0.08 -8.88 -1.20
N ALA A 54 0.98 -8.09 -1.09
CA ALA A 54 2.08 -8.33 -0.15
C ALA A 54 1.88 -7.62 1.20
N ILE A 55 0.82 -6.81 1.34
CA ILE A 55 0.50 -6.15 2.61
C ILE A 55 -0.14 -7.18 3.54
N GLU A 56 0.52 -7.45 4.66
CA GLU A 56 -0.04 -8.25 5.75
C GLU A 56 -0.65 -7.32 6.80
N THR A 57 -1.85 -7.65 7.27
CA THR A 57 -2.47 -6.95 8.40
C THR A 57 -1.94 -7.52 9.73
N PRO A 58 -2.04 -6.77 10.85
CA PRO A 58 -1.66 -7.30 12.16
C PRO A 58 -2.38 -8.62 12.51
N ARG A 59 -3.60 -8.80 12.02
CA ARG A 59 -4.38 -10.04 12.16
C ARG A 59 -3.76 -11.19 11.38
N ASP A 60 -3.40 -10.98 10.11
CA ASP A 60 -2.74 -12.00 9.28
C ASP A 60 -1.43 -12.46 9.92
N VAL A 61 -0.67 -11.50 10.50
CA VAL A 61 0.58 -11.77 11.21
C VAL A 61 0.33 -12.55 12.51
N GLN A 62 -0.72 -12.21 13.27
CA GLN A 62 -1.12 -12.92 14.49
C GLN A 62 -1.52 -14.37 14.20
N GLU A 63 -2.33 -14.61 13.16
CA GLU A 63 -2.75 -15.95 12.76
C GLU A 63 -1.55 -16.81 12.31
N LYS A 64 -0.58 -16.20 11.62
CA LYS A 64 0.64 -16.86 11.15
C LYS A 64 1.62 -17.21 12.28
N LEU A 65 1.73 -16.37 13.31
CA LEU A 65 2.70 -16.53 14.41
C LEU A 65 2.12 -17.20 15.66
N GLY A 66 0.79 -17.30 15.80
CA GLY A 66 0.14 -17.90 16.96
C GLY A 66 0.32 -17.12 18.27
N ALA A 67 0.74 -15.86 18.20
CA ALA A 67 1.03 -15.00 19.35
C ALA A 67 0.22 -13.70 19.28
N THR A 68 -0.23 -13.19 20.43
CA THR A 68 -0.91 -11.90 20.54
C THR A 68 0.02 -10.77 20.11
N VAL A 69 -0.10 -10.31 18.86
CA VAL A 69 0.52 -9.08 18.38
C VAL A 69 -0.16 -7.91 19.08
N VAL A 70 0.53 -7.29 20.04
CA VAL A 70 0.05 -6.09 20.71
C VAL A 70 0.03 -4.96 19.69
N GLU A 71 -1.11 -4.27 19.61
CA GLU A 71 -1.44 -3.17 18.70
C GLU A 71 -0.65 -1.88 19.00
N THR A 72 0.60 -1.99 19.46
CA THR A 72 1.42 -0.87 19.96
C THR A 72 1.92 0.07 18.85
N TYR A 73 1.75 -0.29 17.58
CA TYR A 73 2.29 0.47 16.43
C TYR A 73 1.21 1.07 15.50
N LEU A 74 0.00 1.29 15.98
CA LEU A 74 -1.11 1.87 15.20
C LEU A 74 -1.42 3.36 15.50
N LEU A 75 -0.52 4.06 16.21
CA LEU A 75 -0.55 5.53 16.38
C LEU A 75 0.55 6.22 15.56
#